data_AF-W6NDX4-F1
#
_entry.id   AF-W6NDX4-F1
#
_cell.length_a   1.000
_cell.length_b   1.000
_cell.length_c   1.000
_cell.angle_alpha   90.00
_cell.angle_beta   90.00
_cell.angle_gamma   90.00
#
_symmetry.space_group_name_H-M   'P 1'
#
loop_
_entity.id
_entity.type
_entity.pdbx_description
1 polymer ?
#
loop_
_entity_poly.entity_id
_entity_poly.type
_entity_poly.pdbx_seq_one_letter_code
_entity_poly.pdbx_strand_id
1 'polypeptide(L)'
;MTLIKNLKIADSRQETKTKETAIKKTNDGHLFVLGAKVDGKNVGGVGFLVHRRIEHLIDSTEVLSPRLAILRLRIDKRTTVSIINCYAPTSTATDGEKDAFYKELEEVTKNERSYYKYVVGDFNAVIHEESPATARTGPHGIGVTNENGERLMDLLEACNLFHGNSFFVKNVDRRWTWENPNAATRSEIDHVLTNRKWSLLDVSVVEAFRTGSDHRLVRAKIRLRAKLRRRDHFRPPPIRLPRYDTSAMEVAAVQYAWQEAQDLTHDYDLLVNGLLHCATASAVSGRANSRSRIDGNARTLLQQRAAVYRNSASSLLERAMINKACRIAVRESIQRYKDTRLKEAAEARASLKRCR
;
A
#
# COMPACT_ATOMS: atom_id res chain seq x y z
N MET A 1 16.26 -5.08 20.95
CA MET A 1 15.45 -4.79 19.74
C MET A 1 14.95 -6.13 19.22
N THR A 2 13.83 -6.61 19.77
CA THR A 2 13.33 -7.97 19.53
C THR A 2 12.89 -8.10 18.07
N LEU A 3 13.75 -8.74 17.26
CA LEU A 3 13.38 -9.25 15.95
C LEU A 3 12.42 -10.41 16.17
N ILE A 4 11.11 -10.12 16.15
CA ILE A 4 10.08 -11.16 16.08
C ILE A 4 10.13 -11.72 14.66
N LYS A 5 11.05 -12.66 14.43
CA LYS A 5 11.12 -13.48 13.22
C LYS A 5 10.06 -14.57 13.34
N ASN A 6 9.17 -14.64 12.35
CA ASN A 6 8.21 -15.71 12.13
C ASN A 6 7.11 -15.85 13.20
N LEU A 7 6.10 -14.98 13.11
CA LEU A 7 4.88 -15.10 13.87
C LEU A 7 3.82 -15.70 12.92
N LYS A 8 3.24 -16.88 13.24
CA LYS A 8 1.95 -17.34 12.71
C LYS A 8 0.90 -16.70 13.64
N ILE A 9 0.19 -15.68 13.15
CA ILE A 9 -0.37 -14.59 13.99
C ILE A 9 -1.86 -14.81 14.24
N ALA A 10 -2.65 -14.93 13.17
CA ALA A 10 -4.06 -15.28 13.24
C ALA A 10 -4.44 -16.04 11.96
N ASP A 11 -5.35 -17.00 12.09
CA ASP A 11 -6.01 -17.68 10.97
C ASP A 11 -7.42 -17.11 10.83
N SER A 12 -7.72 -16.54 9.67
CA SER A 12 -9.04 -15.98 9.34
C SER A 12 -9.84 -17.09 8.69
N ARG A 13 -10.89 -17.56 9.36
CA ARG A 13 -11.76 -18.61 8.85
C ARG A 13 -13.04 -18.03 8.27
N GLN A 14 -13.50 -18.64 7.20
CA GLN A 14 -14.79 -18.39 6.55
C GLN A 14 -15.57 -19.70 6.54
N GLU A 15 -16.88 -19.63 6.30
CA GLU A 15 -17.79 -20.79 6.35
C GLU A 15 -17.76 -21.60 7.64
N THR A 16 -17.53 -20.96 8.79
CA THR A 16 -17.49 -21.68 10.07
C THR A 16 -18.83 -22.34 10.42
N LYS A 17 -19.93 -21.93 9.77
CA LYS A 17 -21.30 -22.51 9.89
C LYS A 17 -21.79 -22.60 11.35
N THR A 18 -21.24 -21.76 12.22
CA THR A 18 -21.55 -21.73 13.65
C THR A 18 -22.91 -21.06 13.86
N LYS A 19 -23.77 -21.64 14.71
CA LYS A 19 -25.10 -21.09 15.02
C LYS A 19 -25.06 -19.83 15.88
N GLU A 20 -23.98 -19.62 16.63
CA GLU A 20 -23.86 -18.51 17.59
C GLU A 20 -22.47 -17.85 17.47
N THR A 21 -22.44 -16.56 17.78
CA THR A 21 -21.19 -15.81 17.96
C THR A 21 -20.53 -16.28 19.25
N ALA A 22 -19.28 -16.73 19.18
CA ALA A 22 -18.60 -17.30 20.34
C ALA A 22 -17.14 -16.84 20.41
N ILE A 23 -16.72 -16.51 21.63
CA ILE A 23 -15.30 -16.33 21.96
C ILE A 23 -14.93 -17.49 22.88
N LYS A 24 -14.06 -18.39 22.40
CA LYS A 24 -13.64 -19.60 23.12
C LYS A 24 -12.13 -19.66 23.22
N LYS A 25 -11.61 -20.21 24.31
CA LYS A 25 -10.19 -20.52 24.45
C LYS A 25 -9.98 -22.02 24.25
N THR A 26 -9.04 -22.41 23.40
CA THR A 26 -8.72 -23.83 23.20
C THR A 26 -7.93 -24.36 24.39
N ASN A 27 -7.85 -25.69 24.55
CA ASN A 27 -7.07 -26.33 25.60
C ASN A 27 -5.58 -25.91 25.55
N ASP A 28 -5.06 -25.65 24.35
CA ASP A 28 -3.68 -25.17 24.14
C ASP A 28 -3.50 -23.65 24.38
N GLY A 29 -4.58 -22.96 24.75
CA GLY A 29 -4.59 -21.54 25.10
C GLY A 29 -4.76 -20.58 23.93
N HIS A 30 -5.14 -21.05 22.74
CA HIS A 30 -5.43 -20.17 21.58
C HIS A 30 -6.82 -19.54 21.73
N LEU A 31 -6.99 -18.31 21.25
CA LEU A 31 -8.29 -17.63 21.26
C LEU A 31 -9.02 -17.88 19.94
N PHE A 32 -10.28 -18.27 20.01
CA PHE A 32 -11.13 -18.52 18.86
C PHE A 32 -12.31 -17.56 18.91
N VAL A 33 -12.44 -16.69 17.91
CA VAL A 33 -13.53 -15.74 17.75
C VAL A 33 -14.34 -16.20 16.55
N LEU A 34 -15.63 -16.45 16.74
CA LEU A 34 -16.55 -16.93 15.72
C LEU A 34 -17.73 -15.97 15.60
N GLY A 35 -18.07 -15.59 14.38
CA GLY A 35 -19.34 -14.96 14.06
C GLY A 35 -20.41 -15.99 13.71
N ALA A 36 -21.65 -15.68 14.09
CA ALA A 36 -22.81 -16.49 13.73
C ALA A 36 -23.06 -16.47 12.20
N LYS A 37 -23.57 -17.58 11.67
CA LYS A 37 -24.17 -17.65 10.33
C LYS A 37 -25.54 -16.96 10.31
N VAL A 38 -26.08 -16.73 9.12
CA VAL A 38 -27.48 -16.28 8.97
C VAL A 38 -28.44 -17.40 9.39
N ASP A 39 -29.40 -17.10 10.26
CA ASP A 39 -30.42 -18.05 10.68
C ASP A 39 -31.22 -18.59 9.49
N GLY A 40 -31.47 -19.90 9.48
CA GLY A 40 -32.19 -20.59 8.40
C GLY A 40 -31.41 -20.75 7.08
N LYS A 41 -30.23 -20.14 6.91
CA LYS A 41 -29.36 -20.31 5.73
C LYS A 41 -28.03 -20.96 6.11
N ASN A 42 -27.39 -21.66 5.18
CA ASN A 42 -26.00 -22.15 5.35
C ASN A 42 -24.99 -21.10 4.83
N VAL A 43 -25.26 -19.83 5.14
CA VAL A 43 -24.50 -18.69 4.60
C VAL A 43 -23.86 -17.92 5.76
N GLY A 44 -22.55 -17.69 5.65
CA GLY A 44 -21.78 -16.90 6.61
C GLY A 44 -21.04 -17.72 7.65
N GLY A 45 -20.37 -16.99 8.56
CA GLY A 45 -19.52 -17.53 9.59
C GLY A 45 -18.06 -17.17 9.33
N VAL A 46 -17.70 -15.93 9.67
CA VAL A 46 -16.31 -15.46 9.72
C VAL A 46 -15.74 -15.62 11.12
N GLY A 47 -14.45 -15.84 11.25
CA GLY A 47 -13.81 -15.96 12.55
C GLY A 47 -12.31 -15.77 12.52
N PHE A 48 -11.73 -15.66 13.72
CA PHE A 48 -10.30 -15.57 13.94
C PHE A 48 -9.86 -16.66 14.90
N LEU A 49 -8.83 -17.42 14.54
CA LEU A 49 -8.03 -18.18 15.48
C LEU A 49 -6.75 -17.41 15.77
N VAL A 50 -6.65 -16.86 16.98
CA VAL A 50 -5.53 -16.02 17.40
C VAL A 50 -4.56 -16.82 18.26
N HIS A 51 -3.28 -16.76 17.90
CA HIS A 51 -2.25 -17.49 18.61
C HIS A 51 -2.00 -16.91 20.01
N ARG A 52 -1.91 -17.75 21.06
CA ARG A 52 -1.70 -17.32 22.47
C ARG A 52 -0.61 -16.27 22.67
N ARG A 53 0.47 -16.34 21.89
CA ARG A 53 1.60 -15.39 21.92
C ARG A 53 1.23 -13.96 21.56
N ILE A 54 0.10 -13.70 20.92
CA ILE A 54 -0.32 -12.35 20.54
C ILE A 54 -1.67 -11.96 21.14
N GLU A 55 -2.26 -12.83 21.95
CA GLU A 55 -3.54 -12.56 22.62
C GLU A 55 -3.46 -11.26 23.43
N HIS A 56 -2.34 -11.02 24.09
CA HIS A 56 -2.06 -9.78 24.83
C HIS A 56 -1.97 -8.52 23.96
N LEU A 57 -1.89 -8.65 22.63
CA LEU A 57 -1.89 -7.54 21.69
C LEU A 57 -3.30 -7.22 21.19
N ILE A 58 -4.30 -8.06 21.48
CA ILE A 58 -5.68 -7.83 21.05
C ILE A 58 -6.20 -6.59 21.77
N ASP A 59 -6.70 -5.65 20.97
CA ASP A 59 -7.34 -4.43 21.44
C ASP A 59 -8.87 -4.61 21.43
N SER A 60 -9.42 -5.02 20.29
CA SER A 60 -10.83 -5.40 20.17
C SER A 60 -11.04 -6.43 19.07
N THR A 61 -12.17 -7.13 19.14
CA THR A 61 -12.67 -8.04 18.12
C THR A 61 -14.14 -7.79 17.93
N GLU A 62 -14.57 -7.57 16.69
CA GLU A 62 -15.96 -7.26 16.35
C GLU A 62 -16.41 -8.12 15.17
N VAL A 63 -17.58 -8.72 15.28
CA VAL A 63 -18.29 -9.37 14.16
C VAL A 63 -19.34 -8.37 13.71
N LEU A 64 -19.15 -7.81 12.51
CA LEU A 64 -20.01 -6.74 11.99
C LEU A 64 -21.22 -7.31 11.26
N SER A 65 -21.00 -8.39 10.52
CA SER A 65 -22.04 -9.11 9.81
C SER A 65 -21.64 -10.59 9.68
N PRO A 66 -22.54 -11.48 9.22
CA PRO A 66 -22.20 -12.89 8.98
C PRO A 66 -21.03 -13.10 8.01
N ARG A 67 -20.67 -12.05 7.25
CA ARG A 67 -19.61 -12.07 6.22
C ARG A 67 -18.42 -11.17 6.56
N LEU A 68 -18.48 -10.37 7.63
CA LEU A 68 -17.42 -9.41 7.99
C LEU A 68 -17.10 -9.44 9.49
N ALA A 69 -15.81 -9.56 9.80
CA ALA A 69 -15.30 -9.43 11.16
C ALA A 69 -13.98 -8.68 11.17
N ILE A 70 -13.67 -8.01 12.28
CA ILE A 70 -12.44 -7.24 12.46
C ILE A 70 -11.73 -7.67 13.73
N LEU A 71 -10.43 -7.92 13.60
CA LEU A 71 -9.50 -8.09 14.71
C LEU A 71 -8.57 -6.88 14.74
N ARG A 72 -8.59 -6.12 15.83
CA ARG A 72 -7.70 -4.98 16.08
C ARG A 72 -6.61 -5.39 17.06
N LEU A 73 -5.36 -5.15 16.67
CA LEU A 73 -4.18 -5.42 17.47
C LEU A 73 -3.43 -4.12 17.76
N ARG A 74 -3.01 -3.92 19.00
CA ARG A 74 -2.14 -2.83 19.43
C ARG A 74 -0.72 -3.35 19.68
N ILE A 75 0.19 -3.02 18.78
CA ILE A 75 1.60 -3.46 18.85
C ILE A 75 2.38 -2.60 19.86
N ASP A 76 2.14 -1.29 19.82
CA ASP A 76 2.70 -0.33 20.77
C ASP A 76 1.75 0.89 20.86
N LYS A 77 2.09 1.88 21.70
CA LYS A 77 1.28 3.10 21.93
C LYS A 77 0.90 3.86 20.65
N ARG A 78 1.60 3.64 19.54
CA ARG A 78 1.45 4.41 18.31
C ARG A 78 1.31 3.52 17.06
N THR A 79 1.23 2.21 17.20
CA THR A 79 1.18 1.26 16.09
C THR A 79 0.06 0.27 16.32
N THR A 80 -0.98 0.37 15.50
CA THR A 80 -2.11 -0.56 15.48
C THR A 80 -2.19 -1.27 14.13
N VAL A 81 -2.74 -2.47 14.17
CA VAL A 81 -3.00 -3.32 13.00
C VAL A 81 -4.47 -3.70 13.06
N SER A 82 -5.18 -3.54 11.96
CA SER A 82 -6.53 -4.09 11.82
C SER A 82 -6.51 -5.16 10.73
N ILE A 83 -7.05 -6.33 11.08
CA ILE A 83 -7.26 -7.45 10.18
C ILE A 83 -8.77 -7.55 9.97
N ILE A 84 -9.22 -7.22 8.77
CA ILE A 84 -10.62 -7.33 8.34
C ILE A 84 -10.73 -8.68 7.64
N ASN A 85 -11.51 -9.59 8.21
CA ASN A 85 -11.85 -10.87 7.62
C ASN A 85 -13.17 -10.76 6.87
N CYS A 86 -13.19 -11.16 5.61
CA CYS A 86 -14.38 -11.11 4.78
C CYS A 86 -14.68 -12.44 4.06
N TYR A 87 -15.97 -12.65 3.77
CA TYR A 87 -16.46 -13.74 2.94
C TYR A 87 -17.49 -13.19 1.95
N ALA A 88 -17.08 -12.93 0.71
CA ALA A 88 -17.93 -12.31 -0.29
C ALA A 88 -19.03 -13.26 -0.79
N PRO A 89 -20.15 -12.72 -1.30
CA PRO A 89 -21.17 -13.52 -1.97
C PRO A 89 -20.60 -14.29 -3.19
N THR A 90 -21.11 -15.49 -3.41
CA THR A 90 -20.76 -16.35 -4.55
C THR A 90 -21.30 -15.79 -5.86
N SER A 91 -20.89 -16.35 -7.00
CA SER A 91 -21.40 -15.97 -8.33
C SER A 91 -22.92 -16.11 -8.48
N THR A 92 -23.55 -16.98 -7.69
CA THR A 92 -25.01 -17.21 -7.68
C THR A 92 -25.80 -16.13 -6.94
N ALA A 93 -25.13 -15.26 -6.18
CA ALA A 93 -25.79 -14.15 -5.51
C ALA A 93 -26.23 -13.09 -6.52
N THR A 94 -27.28 -12.34 -6.19
CA THR A 94 -27.72 -11.23 -7.03
C THR A 94 -26.70 -10.10 -7.01
N ASP A 95 -26.66 -9.28 -8.07
CA ASP A 95 -25.74 -8.14 -8.11
C ASP A 95 -26.00 -7.15 -6.99
N GLY A 96 -27.26 -6.96 -6.59
CA GLY A 96 -27.60 -6.14 -5.41
C GLY A 96 -26.98 -6.66 -4.11
N GLU A 97 -26.91 -7.98 -3.92
CA GLU A 97 -26.25 -8.58 -2.74
C GLU A 97 -24.72 -8.42 -2.81
N LYS A 98 -24.11 -8.57 -3.99
CA LYS A 98 -22.67 -8.35 -4.21
C LYS A 98 -22.32 -6.88 -3.95
N ASP A 99 -23.07 -5.94 -4.53
CA ASP A 99 -22.85 -4.50 -4.39
C ASP A 99 -23.00 -4.04 -2.95
N ALA A 100 -24.03 -4.53 -2.25
CA ALA A 100 -24.23 -4.24 -0.83
C ALA A 100 -23.04 -4.70 0.01
N PHE A 101 -22.52 -5.91 -0.24
CA PHE A 101 -21.36 -6.43 0.47
C PHE A 101 -20.09 -5.61 0.19
N TYR A 102 -19.78 -5.30 -1.07
CA TYR A 102 -18.58 -4.54 -1.40
C TYR A 102 -18.64 -3.10 -0.87
N LYS A 103 -19.84 -2.49 -0.86
CA LYS A 103 -20.08 -1.18 -0.25
C LYS A 103 -19.87 -1.20 1.28
N GLU A 104 -20.41 -2.21 1.96
CA GLU A 104 -20.19 -2.41 3.41
C GLU A 104 -18.70 -2.59 3.72
N LEU A 105 -18.01 -3.44 2.95
CA LEU A 105 -16.58 -3.68 3.10
C LEU A 105 -15.72 -2.42 2.85
N GLU A 106 -16.10 -1.61 1.86
CA GLU A 106 -15.46 -0.33 1.58
C GLU A 106 -15.61 0.64 2.75
N GLU A 107 -16.83 0.82 3.26
CA GLU A 107 -17.12 1.70 4.39
C GLU A 107 -16.33 1.26 5.63
N VAL A 108 -16.38 -0.03 5.97
CA VAL A 108 -15.61 -0.61 7.06
C VAL A 108 -14.12 -0.34 6.91
N THR A 109 -13.58 -0.56 5.72
CA THR A 109 -12.15 -0.37 5.44
C THR A 109 -11.75 1.09 5.53
N LYS A 110 -12.58 2.03 5.04
CA LYS A 110 -12.32 3.48 5.11
C LYS A 110 -12.39 4.00 6.54
N ASN A 111 -13.38 3.56 7.31
CA ASN A 111 -13.58 3.97 8.71
C ASN A 111 -12.48 3.47 9.65
N GLU A 112 -11.83 2.36 9.31
CA GLU A 112 -10.76 1.82 10.12
C GLU A 112 -9.57 2.79 10.22
N ARG A 113 -9.09 3.07 11.43
CA ARG A 113 -8.02 4.07 11.65
C ARG A 113 -6.64 3.47 11.84
N SER A 114 -6.53 2.14 11.86
CA SER A 114 -5.25 1.50 12.07
C SER A 114 -4.20 1.85 11.02
N TYR A 115 -2.96 1.99 11.47
CA TYR A 115 -1.85 2.36 10.60
C TYR A 115 -1.55 1.27 9.56
N TYR A 116 -1.61 0.01 9.97
CA TYR A 116 -1.63 -1.14 9.06
C TYR A 116 -3.05 -1.69 8.96
N LYS A 117 -3.53 -1.85 7.73
CA LYS A 117 -4.77 -2.56 7.41
C LYS A 117 -4.43 -3.77 6.57
N TYR A 118 -5.00 -4.91 6.93
CA TYR A 118 -5.01 -6.12 6.13
C TYR A 118 -6.45 -6.54 5.94
N VAL A 119 -6.91 -6.65 4.71
CA VAL A 119 -8.22 -7.22 4.38
C VAL A 119 -7.95 -8.60 3.80
N VAL A 120 -8.53 -9.63 4.39
CA VAL A 120 -8.23 -11.02 4.05
C VAL A 120 -9.50 -11.84 3.98
N GLY A 121 -9.47 -12.87 3.14
CA GLY A 121 -10.50 -13.89 3.11
C GLY A 121 -10.86 -14.28 1.69
N ASP A 122 -12.01 -14.94 1.56
CA ASP A 122 -12.55 -15.37 0.28
C ASP A 122 -13.40 -14.24 -0.30
N PHE A 123 -12.95 -13.68 -1.41
CA PHE A 123 -13.65 -12.62 -2.12
C PHE A 123 -14.52 -13.16 -3.26
N ASN A 124 -14.51 -14.46 -3.52
CA ASN A 124 -15.13 -15.08 -4.69
C ASN A 124 -14.74 -14.34 -5.99
N ALA A 125 -13.54 -13.73 -5.99
CA ALA A 125 -13.07 -12.79 -6.99
C ALA A 125 -11.87 -13.39 -7.69
N VAL A 126 -11.90 -13.46 -9.02
CA VAL A 126 -10.72 -13.80 -9.83
C VAL A 126 -10.21 -12.50 -10.42
N ILE A 127 -8.90 -12.24 -10.30
CA ILE A 127 -8.24 -11.07 -10.89
C ILE A 127 -7.19 -11.59 -11.88
N HIS A 128 -7.37 -11.24 -13.16
CA HIS A 128 -6.40 -11.55 -14.20
C HIS A 128 -5.12 -10.72 -14.07
N GLU A 129 -4.08 -11.10 -14.82
CA GLU A 129 -2.91 -10.27 -15.02
C GLU A 129 -3.29 -9.04 -15.85
N GLU A 130 -3.33 -7.86 -15.24
CA GLU A 130 -3.50 -6.62 -15.99
C GLU A 130 -2.18 -6.26 -16.69
N SER A 131 -2.25 -6.03 -18.00
CA SER A 131 -1.15 -5.48 -18.80
C SER A 131 -1.61 -4.16 -19.44
N PRO A 132 -1.07 -3.00 -19.01
CA PRO A 132 -0.08 -2.84 -17.95
C PRO A 132 -0.68 -3.00 -16.54
N ALA A 133 0.13 -3.48 -15.59
CA ALA A 133 -0.28 -3.58 -14.19
C ALA A 133 -0.64 -2.18 -13.65
N THR A 134 -1.72 -2.08 -12.87
CA THR A 134 -2.08 -0.82 -12.22
C THR A 134 -1.15 -0.52 -11.04
N ALA A 135 -1.32 0.65 -10.41
CA ALA A 135 -0.57 0.95 -9.18
C ALA A 135 -0.94 0.00 -8.03
N ARG A 136 -2.13 -0.60 -8.05
CA ARG A 136 -2.71 -1.40 -6.94
C ARG A 136 -2.61 -2.90 -7.14
N THR A 137 -2.59 -3.35 -8.39
CA THR A 137 -2.38 -4.75 -8.77
C THR A 137 -0.94 -4.97 -9.23
N GLY A 138 -0.45 -6.21 -9.13
CA GLY A 138 0.84 -6.64 -9.64
C GLY A 138 0.68 -7.47 -10.91
N PRO A 139 1.77 -7.72 -11.64
CA PRO A 139 1.76 -8.34 -12.96
C PRO A 139 1.63 -9.87 -12.91
N HIS A 140 0.98 -10.42 -11.88
CA HIS A 140 0.96 -11.88 -11.68
C HIS A 140 -0.43 -12.41 -11.33
N GLY A 141 -1.52 -11.75 -11.72
CA GLY A 141 -2.87 -12.32 -11.62
C GLY A 141 -3.04 -13.57 -12.50
N ILE A 142 -4.09 -14.37 -12.26
CA ILE A 142 -4.40 -15.54 -13.10
C ILE A 142 -5.91 -15.66 -13.35
N GLY A 143 -6.25 -16.28 -14.48
CA GLY A 143 -7.62 -16.50 -14.89
C GLY A 143 -8.22 -15.29 -15.62
N VAL A 144 -9.53 -15.32 -15.81
CA VAL A 144 -10.31 -14.23 -16.38
C VAL A 144 -10.97 -13.48 -15.22
N THR A 145 -10.84 -12.15 -15.21
CA THR A 145 -11.50 -11.34 -14.18
C THR A 145 -12.99 -11.56 -14.23
N ASN A 146 -13.58 -11.91 -13.08
CA ASN A 146 -15.03 -12.07 -12.95
C ASN A 146 -15.66 -10.80 -12.34
N GLU A 147 -16.99 -10.76 -12.28
CA GLU A 147 -17.75 -9.63 -11.73
C GLU A 147 -17.35 -9.22 -10.30
N ASN A 148 -16.96 -10.19 -9.47
CA ASN A 148 -16.43 -9.93 -8.12
C ASN A 148 -14.99 -9.40 -8.18
N GLY A 149 -14.20 -9.81 -9.18
CA GLY A 149 -12.88 -9.29 -9.49
C GLY A 149 -12.90 -7.81 -9.85
N GLU A 150 -13.86 -7.39 -10.68
CA GLU A 150 -14.07 -5.97 -11.02
C GLU A 150 -14.39 -5.14 -9.76
N ARG A 151 -15.35 -5.59 -8.95
CA ARG A 151 -15.69 -4.94 -7.66
C ARG A 151 -14.52 -4.90 -6.69
N LEU A 152 -13.69 -5.94 -6.68
CA LEU A 152 -12.48 -5.97 -5.88
C LEU A 152 -11.46 -4.93 -6.37
N MET A 153 -11.28 -4.75 -7.69
CA MET A 153 -10.43 -3.69 -8.24
C MET A 153 -10.91 -2.29 -7.85
N ASP A 154 -12.22 -2.04 -7.92
CA ASP A 154 -12.82 -0.77 -7.47
C ASP A 154 -12.55 -0.52 -5.98
N LEU A 155 -12.71 -1.56 -5.14
CA LEU A 155 -12.40 -1.50 -3.72
C LEU A 155 -10.93 -1.16 -3.46
N LEU A 156 -10.00 -1.74 -4.24
CA LEU A 156 -8.57 -1.45 -4.09
C LEU A 156 -8.26 0.03 -4.30
N GLU A 157 -8.85 0.65 -5.32
CA GLU A 157 -8.66 2.06 -5.59
C GLU A 157 -9.35 2.94 -4.55
N ALA A 158 -10.62 2.68 -4.25
CA ALA A 158 -11.41 3.44 -3.28
C ALA A 158 -10.78 3.44 -1.87
N CYS A 159 -10.16 2.32 -1.47
CA CYS A 159 -9.56 2.16 -0.15
C CYS A 159 -8.03 2.33 -0.14
N ASN A 160 -7.39 2.65 -1.27
CA ASN A 160 -5.94 2.72 -1.41
C ASN A 160 -5.21 1.44 -0.94
N LEU A 161 -5.77 0.28 -1.28
CA LEU A 161 -5.21 -1.03 -0.95
C LEU A 161 -4.38 -1.59 -2.11
N PHE A 162 -3.42 -2.43 -1.77
CA PHE A 162 -2.58 -3.17 -2.69
C PHE A 162 -3.00 -4.64 -2.67
N HIS A 163 -3.18 -5.23 -3.85
CA HIS A 163 -3.51 -6.64 -4.03
C HIS A 163 -2.28 -7.54 -3.82
N GLY A 164 -2.13 -8.09 -2.61
CA GLY A 164 -0.94 -8.81 -2.18
C GLY A 164 -0.55 -10.00 -3.05
N ASN A 165 -1.53 -10.82 -3.42
CA ASN A 165 -1.34 -12.06 -4.19
C ASN A 165 -0.67 -11.82 -5.56
N SER A 166 -1.01 -10.71 -6.21
CA SER A 166 -0.50 -10.37 -7.54
C SER A 166 0.93 -9.81 -7.57
N PHE A 167 1.52 -9.44 -6.42
CA PHE A 167 2.87 -8.85 -6.38
C PHE A 167 4.02 -9.85 -6.29
N PHE A 168 3.73 -11.11 -5.99
CA PHE A 168 4.75 -12.13 -5.79
C PHE A 168 4.67 -13.17 -6.90
N VAL A 169 5.82 -13.46 -7.52
CA VAL A 169 5.95 -14.56 -8.47
C VAL A 169 5.74 -15.88 -7.73
N LYS A 170 4.85 -16.72 -8.25
CA LYS A 170 4.54 -18.06 -7.74
C LYS A 170 4.46 -19.04 -8.90
N ASN A 171 4.86 -20.29 -8.63
CA ASN A 171 4.56 -21.39 -9.54
C ASN A 171 3.05 -21.52 -9.68
N VAL A 172 2.57 -21.88 -10.88
CA VAL A 172 1.13 -22.00 -11.20
C VAL A 172 0.41 -22.93 -10.20
N ASP A 173 1.01 -24.06 -9.87
CA ASP A 173 0.46 -25.02 -8.91
C ASP A 173 0.33 -24.49 -7.47
N ARG A 174 1.05 -23.41 -7.15
CA ARG A 174 1.10 -22.78 -5.82
C ARG A 174 0.23 -21.52 -5.71
N ARG A 175 -0.49 -21.17 -6.78
CA ARG A 175 -1.24 -19.91 -6.87
C ARG A 175 -2.72 -20.06 -6.59
N TRP A 176 -3.37 -21.09 -7.13
CA TRP A 176 -4.81 -21.29 -6.91
C TRP A 176 -5.14 -21.45 -5.41
N THR A 177 -6.31 -21.02 -4.96
CA THR A 177 -6.71 -21.16 -3.56
C THR A 177 -7.93 -22.04 -3.41
N TRP A 178 -8.67 -22.24 -4.49
CA TRP A 178 -9.86 -23.07 -4.53
C TRP A 178 -9.83 -24.05 -5.72
N GLU A 179 -10.34 -25.25 -5.51
CA GLU A 179 -10.53 -26.28 -6.53
C GLU A 179 -11.98 -26.75 -6.53
N ASN A 180 -12.59 -26.82 -7.71
CA ASN A 180 -13.95 -27.34 -7.85
C ASN A 180 -14.04 -28.80 -7.34
N PRO A 181 -15.14 -29.24 -6.70
CA PRO A 181 -15.33 -30.62 -6.26
C PRO A 181 -15.01 -31.70 -7.30
N ASN A 182 -15.21 -31.42 -8.59
CA ASN A 182 -14.91 -32.33 -9.68
C ASN A 182 -13.45 -32.26 -10.16
N ALA A 183 -12.59 -31.50 -9.48
CA ALA A 183 -11.18 -31.20 -9.81
C ALA A 183 -10.92 -30.63 -11.22
N ALA A 184 -11.97 -30.19 -11.91
CA ALA A 184 -11.88 -29.71 -13.30
C ALA A 184 -11.30 -28.30 -13.41
N THR A 185 -11.56 -27.43 -12.43
CA THR A 185 -11.17 -26.02 -12.45
C THR A 185 -10.56 -25.60 -11.12
N ARG A 186 -9.60 -24.69 -11.22
CA ARG A 186 -8.87 -24.11 -10.09
C ARG A 186 -8.84 -22.60 -10.24
N SER A 187 -9.08 -21.88 -9.14
CA SER A 187 -9.16 -20.43 -9.13
C SER A 187 -8.42 -19.85 -7.92
N GLU A 188 -7.92 -18.62 -8.05
CA GLU A 188 -7.38 -17.84 -6.94
C GLU A 188 -8.46 -16.85 -6.48
N ILE A 189 -9.17 -17.18 -5.40
CA ILE A 189 -10.31 -16.41 -4.86
C ILE A 189 -10.10 -15.91 -3.42
N ASP A 190 -9.09 -16.46 -2.74
CA ASP A 190 -8.68 -16.06 -1.39
C ASP A 190 -7.53 -15.05 -1.46
N HIS A 191 -7.80 -13.81 -1.06
CA HIS A 191 -6.88 -12.70 -1.27
C HIS A 191 -6.43 -12.04 0.02
N VAL A 192 -5.24 -11.44 -0.04
CA VAL A 192 -4.67 -10.62 1.01
C VAL A 192 -4.42 -9.22 0.47
N LEU A 193 -5.16 -8.24 0.98
CA LEU A 193 -5.05 -6.83 0.61
C LEU A 193 -4.36 -6.05 1.72
N THR A 194 -3.62 -4.99 1.38
CA THR A 194 -3.02 -4.11 2.40
C THR A 194 -2.86 -2.67 1.95
N ASN A 195 -3.00 -1.71 2.87
CA ASN A 195 -2.68 -0.30 2.61
C ASN A 195 -1.16 0.00 2.61
N ARG A 196 -0.32 -0.99 2.96
CA ARG A 196 1.13 -0.84 3.07
C ARG A 196 1.85 -1.98 2.35
N LYS A 197 1.97 -1.88 1.02
CA LYS A 197 2.68 -2.88 0.21
C LYS A 197 4.05 -3.27 0.78
N TRP A 198 4.85 -2.31 1.24
CA TRP A 198 6.20 -2.55 1.76
C TRP A 198 6.26 -3.36 3.07
N SER A 199 5.14 -3.49 3.80
CA SER A 199 5.06 -4.33 4.99
C SER A 199 4.72 -5.78 4.66
N LEU A 200 4.20 -6.06 3.46
CA LEU A 200 3.94 -7.40 2.98
C LEU A 200 5.21 -7.96 2.34
N LEU A 201 5.75 -9.05 2.90
CA LEU A 201 6.98 -9.70 2.44
C LEU A 201 6.72 -10.88 1.52
N ASP A 202 5.56 -11.52 1.67
CA ASP A 202 5.15 -12.67 0.87
C ASP A 202 3.65 -12.93 1.06
N VAL A 203 2.99 -13.46 0.04
CA VAL A 203 1.67 -14.11 0.13
C VAL A 203 1.79 -15.44 -0.61
N SER A 204 1.46 -16.54 0.06
CA SER A 204 1.66 -17.89 -0.47
C SER A 204 0.65 -18.88 0.08
N VAL A 205 0.25 -19.85 -0.72
CA VAL A 205 -0.46 -21.04 -0.21
C VAL A 205 0.44 -21.90 0.69
N VAL A 206 -0.15 -22.53 1.71
CA VAL A 206 0.51 -23.48 2.62
C VAL A 206 0.33 -24.92 2.12
N GLU A 207 1.33 -25.48 1.44
CA GLU A 207 1.25 -26.81 0.84
C GLU A 207 1.14 -27.97 1.84
N ALA A 208 1.85 -27.87 2.96
CA ALA A 208 1.99 -28.96 3.93
C ALA A 208 0.73 -29.21 4.79
N PHE A 209 -0.36 -28.49 4.54
CA PHE A 209 -1.57 -28.56 5.35
C PHE A 209 -2.78 -28.77 4.46
N ARG A 210 -3.20 -30.04 4.31
CA ARG A 210 -4.46 -30.40 3.64
C ARG A 210 -5.56 -30.43 4.69
N THR A 211 -6.51 -29.52 4.56
CA THR A 211 -7.65 -29.35 5.48
C THR A 211 -8.81 -30.31 5.20
N GLY A 212 -8.79 -31.01 4.06
CA GLY A 212 -9.95 -31.73 3.55
C GLY A 212 -11.04 -30.82 2.96
N SER A 213 -10.77 -29.51 2.87
CA SER A 213 -11.60 -28.54 2.13
C SER A 213 -11.08 -28.40 0.69
N ASP A 214 -12.00 -27.97 -0.18
CA ASP A 214 -11.77 -27.43 -1.51
C ASP A 214 -10.93 -26.13 -1.51
N HIS A 215 -10.79 -25.45 -0.37
CA HIS A 215 -9.90 -24.31 -0.19
C HIS A 215 -8.53 -24.70 0.40
N ARG A 216 -7.50 -24.01 -0.08
CA ARG A 216 -6.12 -24.06 0.45
C ARG A 216 -5.84 -22.88 1.35
N LEU A 217 -5.13 -23.13 2.45
CA LEU A 217 -4.76 -22.08 3.39
C LEU A 217 -3.78 -21.07 2.75
N VAL A 218 -4.16 -19.79 2.73
CA VAL A 218 -3.29 -18.69 2.30
C VAL A 218 -2.55 -18.09 3.48
N ARG A 219 -1.26 -17.80 3.30
CA ARG A 219 -0.39 -17.21 4.32
C ARG A 219 0.24 -15.92 3.83
N ALA A 220 -0.02 -14.84 4.56
CA ALA A 220 0.70 -13.59 4.45
C ALA A 220 1.89 -13.53 5.43
N LYS A 221 3.07 -13.16 4.92
CA LYS A 221 4.24 -12.84 5.75
C LYS A 221 4.37 -11.33 5.86
N ILE A 222 4.14 -10.79 7.06
CA ILE A 222 4.13 -9.34 7.29
C ILE A 222 5.33 -8.89 8.13
N ARG A 223 5.71 -7.62 7.95
CA ARG A 223 6.79 -6.96 8.68
C ARG A 223 6.33 -5.62 9.21
N LEU A 224 6.07 -5.58 10.51
CA LEU A 224 5.66 -4.38 11.23
C LEU A 224 6.91 -3.64 11.71
N ARG A 225 7.11 -2.38 11.27
CA ARG A 225 8.29 -1.57 11.64
C ARG A 225 7.89 -0.20 12.19
N ALA A 226 8.06 0.00 13.49
CA ALA A 226 7.82 1.30 14.13
C ALA A 226 8.68 2.46 13.55
N LYS A 227 9.88 2.18 13.03
CA LYS A 227 10.77 3.20 12.44
C LYS A 227 10.33 3.69 11.06
N LEU A 228 9.69 2.85 10.23
CA LEU A 228 9.28 3.23 8.87
C LEU A 228 8.10 4.21 8.89
N ARG A 229 7.23 4.10 9.89
CA ARG A 229 6.15 5.08 10.13
C ARG A 229 6.63 6.52 10.28
N ARG A 230 7.82 6.76 10.85
CA ARG A 230 8.36 8.13 10.97
C ARG A 230 8.66 8.77 9.62
N ARG A 231 8.91 7.97 8.58
CA ARG A 231 9.10 8.45 7.20
C ARG A 231 7.76 8.77 6.56
N ASP A 232 6.75 7.94 6.76
CA ASP A 232 5.41 8.15 6.19
C ASP A 232 4.66 9.33 6.84
N HIS A 233 4.94 9.63 8.11
CA HIS A 233 4.43 10.84 8.79
C HIS A 233 5.29 12.06 8.55
N PHE A 234 6.42 11.92 7.86
CA PHE A 234 7.14 13.06 7.35
C PHE A 234 6.29 13.61 6.21
N ARG A 235 5.55 14.69 6.49
CA ARG A 235 4.90 15.45 5.40
C ARG A 235 6.02 15.79 4.41
N PRO A 236 5.96 15.34 3.15
CA PRO A 236 6.83 15.92 2.15
C PRO A 236 6.65 17.44 2.24
N PRO A 237 7.70 18.25 2.03
CA PRO A 237 7.53 19.68 1.95
C PRO A 237 6.34 19.96 1.03
N PRO A 238 5.39 20.83 1.43
CA PRO A 238 4.19 21.06 0.65
C PRO A 238 4.61 21.28 -0.79
N ILE A 239 4.05 20.49 -1.71
CA ILE A 239 4.25 20.69 -3.14
C ILE A 239 3.79 22.11 -3.38
N ARG A 240 4.74 23.03 -3.57
CA ARG A 240 4.42 24.39 -3.96
C ARG A 240 3.98 24.25 -5.40
N LEU A 241 2.66 24.26 -5.62
CA LEU A 241 2.11 24.35 -6.96
C LEU A 241 2.80 25.53 -7.65
N PRO A 242 3.24 25.37 -8.91
CA PRO A 242 3.76 26.48 -9.68
C PRO A 242 2.72 27.60 -9.65
N ARG A 243 3.18 28.84 -9.44
CA ARG A 243 2.33 30.00 -9.66
C ARG A 243 2.43 30.34 -11.13
N TYR A 244 1.30 30.54 -11.77
CA TYR A 244 1.23 30.95 -13.16
C TYR A 244 0.81 32.41 -13.22
N ASP A 245 1.43 33.16 -14.13
CA ASP A 245 0.96 34.49 -14.50
C ASP A 245 -0.18 34.32 -15.50
N THR A 246 -1.38 34.78 -15.13
CA THR A 246 -2.59 34.64 -15.94
C THR A 246 -2.45 35.32 -17.29
N SER A 247 -1.88 36.52 -17.35
CA SER A 247 -1.72 37.25 -18.60
C SER A 247 -0.70 36.57 -19.52
N ALA A 248 0.40 36.06 -18.95
CA ALA A 248 1.37 35.29 -19.74
C ALA A 248 0.79 33.95 -20.24
N MET A 249 -0.10 33.32 -19.47
CA MET A 249 -0.78 32.08 -19.86
C MET A 249 -1.75 32.33 -21.01
N GLU A 250 -2.53 33.41 -20.96
CA GLU A 250 -3.44 33.83 -22.03
C GLU A 250 -2.68 34.10 -23.33
N VAL A 251 -1.55 34.84 -23.25
CA VAL A 251 -0.70 35.11 -24.42
C VAL A 251 -0.15 33.81 -25.01
N ALA A 252 0.35 32.90 -24.18
CA ALA A 252 0.86 31.61 -24.65
C ALA A 252 -0.22 30.74 -25.30
N ALA A 253 -1.44 30.75 -24.75
CA ALA A 253 -2.57 30.00 -25.29
C ALA A 253 -3.01 30.53 -26.66
N VAL A 254 -3.01 31.86 -26.86
CA VAL A 254 -3.35 32.49 -28.14
C VAL A 254 -2.27 32.25 -29.20
N GLN A 255 -0.99 32.23 -28.79
CA GLN A 255 0.13 32.03 -29.71
C GLN A 255 0.39 30.57 -30.06
N TYR A 256 -0.12 29.63 -29.26
CA TYR A 256 0.05 28.21 -29.52
C TYR A 256 -0.79 27.76 -30.72
N ALA A 257 -0.16 27.05 -31.66
CA ALA A 257 -0.84 26.52 -32.83
C ALA A 257 -1.60 25.23 -32.46
N TRP A 258 -2.83 25.38 -31.98
CA TRP A 258 -3.71 24.26 -31.68
C TRP A 258 -4.06 23.48 -32.94
N GLN A 259 -4.02 22.16 -32.83
CA GLN A 259 -4.32 21.21 -33.91
C GLN A 259 -5.32 20.21 -33.39
N GLU A 260 -6.23 19.79 -34.26
CA GLU A 260 -7.21 18.73 -33.98
C GLU A 260 -6.82 17.49 -34.78
N ALA A 261 -6.87 16.32 -34.13
CA ALA A 261 -6.64 15.04 -34.77
C ALA A 261 -7.90 14.18 -34.80
N GLN A 262 -8.05 13.35 -35.83
CA GLN A 262 -9.18 12.41 -35.92
C GLN A 262 -9.06 11.25 -34.91
N ASP A 263 -7.84 10.89 -34.52
CA ASP A 263 -7.60 9.87 -33.49
C ASP A 263 -7.69 10.49 -32.10
N LEU A 264 -8.58 9.96 -31.25
CA LEU A 264 -8.86 10.49 -29.91
C LEU A 264 -7.64 10.47 -28.98
N THR A 265 -6.76 9.47 -29.12
CA THR A 265 -5.56 9.37 -28.28
C THR A 265 -4.56 10.44 -28.70
N HIS A 266 -4.34 10.59 -30.00
CA HIS A 266 -3.46 11.61 -30.54
C HIS A 266 -3.96 13.04 -30.29
N ASP A 267 -5.27 13.27 -30.40
CA ASP A 267 -5.90 14.55 -30.10
C ASP A 267 -5.71 14.95 -28.63
N TYR A 268 -5.88 13.99 -27.72
CA TYR A 268 -5.60 14.19 -26.30
C TYR A 268 -4.13 14.55 -26.05
N ASP A 269 -3.18 13.89 -26.72
CA ASP A 269 -1.76 14.20 -26.60
C ASP A 269 -1.44 15.62 -27.11
N LEU A 270 -2.04 16.05 -28.23
CA LEU A 270 -1.89 17.41 -28.77
C LEU A 270 -2.42 18.47 -27.80
N LEU A 271 -3.58 18.22 -27.18
CA LEU A 271 -4.15 19.07 -26.14
C LEU A 271 -3.22 19.17 -24.92
N VAL A 272 -2.73 18.03 -24.42
CA VAL A 272 -1.80 17.98 -23.28
C VAL A 272 -0.52 18.77 -23.58
N ASN A 273 0.03 18.63 -24.79
CA ASN A 273 1.22 19.37 -25.21
C ASN A 273 1.00 20.89 -25.24
N GLY A 274 -0.14 21.36 -25.77
CA GLY A 274 -0.48 22.77 -25.76
C GLY A 274 -0.68 23.35 -24.35
N LEU A 275 -1.38 22.61 -23.49
CA LEU A 275 -1.55 22.99 -22.08
C LEU A 275 -0.20 23.04 -21.35
N LEU A 276 0.68 22.08 -21.61
CA LEU A 276 2.02 22.04 -21.01
C LEU A 276 2.90 23.21 -21.50
N HIS A 277 2.80 23.57 -22.77
CA HIS A 277 3.46 24.76 -23.33
C HIS A 277 2.99 26.03 -22.60
N CYS A 278 1.69 26.23 -22.49
CA CYS A 278 1.10 27.40 -21.82
C CYS A 278 1.50 27.47 -20.34
N ALA A 279 1.48 26.34 -19.63
CA ALA A 279 1.93 26.24 -18.25
C ALA A 279 3.42 26.58 -18.11
N THR A 280 4.26 26.14 -19.05
CA THR A 280 5.71 26.41 -19.02
C THR A 280 6.01 27.89 -19.29
N ALA A 281 5.35 28.48 -20.29
CA ALA A 281 5.55 29.88 -20.65
C ALA A 281 5.07 30.86 -19.56
N SER A 282 4.03 30.49 -18.81
CA SER A 282 3.45 31.31 -17.73
C SER A 282 3.99 31.02 -16.33
N ALA A 283 4.89 30.04 -16.19
CA ALA A 283 5.41 29.63 -14.89
C ALA A 283 6.24 30.75 -14.24
N VAL A 284 5.72 31.34 -13.17
CA VAL A 284 6.46 32.29 -12.35
C VAL A 284 7.38 31.48 -11.43
N SER A 285 8.69 31.63 -11.63
CA SER A 285 9.68 31.05 -10.73
C SER A 285 9.54 31.64 -9.33
N GLY A 286 8.74 31.00 -8.48
CA GLY A 286 8.66 31.23 -7.04
C GLY A 286 9.93 30.81 -6.28
N ARG A 287 11.09 30.78 -6.95
CA ARG A 287 12.40 30.74 -6.30
C ARG A 287 12.66 32.13 -5.71
N ALA A 288 11.95 32.48 -4.64
CA ALA A 288 12.58 33.29 -3.63
C ALA A 288 13.92 32.61 -3.35
N ASN A 289 15.04 33.34 -3.51
CA ASN A 289 16.41 32.87 -3.35
C ASN A 289 16.58 32.06 -2.06
N SER A 290 16.21 30.79 -2.12
CA SER A 290 16.45 29.81 -1.07
C SER A 290 17.93 29.54 -1.20
N ARG A 291 18.71 30.30 -0.43
CA ARG A 291 20.14 30.06 -0.32
C ARG A 291 20.33 28.58 -0.08
N SER A 292 21.03 27.95 -1.00
CA SER A 292 21.12 26.51 -0.98
C SER A 292 21.84 26.05 0.27
N ARG A 293 21.28 25.04 0.93
CA ARG A 293 21.88 24.39 2.10
C ARG A 293 23.17 23.63 1.77
N ILE A 294 23.46 23.47 0.47
CA ILE A 294 24.60 22.74 -0.06
C ILE A 294 25.40 23.71 -0.95
N ASP A 295 26.66 23.91 -0.57
CA ASP A 295 27.64 24.75 -1.25
C ASP A 295 28.19 24.11 -2.53
N GLY A 296 29.00 24.89 -3.26
CA GLY A 296 29.59 24.48 -4.53
C GLY A 296 30.45 23.22 -4.42
N ASN A 297 31.29 23.10 -3.38
CA ASN A 297 32.18 21.95 -3.21
C ASN A 297 31.39 20.64 -3.03
N ALA A 298 30.40 20.65 -2.13
CA ALA A 298 29.54 19.49 -1.90
C ALA A 298 28.73 19.10 -3.14
N ARG A 299 28.30 20.08 -3.96
CA ARG A 299 27.64 19.80 -5.25
C ARG A 299 28.58 19.16 -6.26
N THR A 300 29.80 19.67 -6.41
CA THR A 300 30.81 19.09 -7.32
C THR A 300 31.11 17.64 -6.95
N LEU A 301 31.29 17.34 -5.66
CA LEU A 301 31.50 15.97 -5.20
C LEU A 301 30.29 15.06 -5.46
N LEU A 302 29.07 15.57 -5.31
CA LEU A 302 27.84 14.81 -5.62
C LEU A 302 27.70 14.54 -7.14
N GLN A 303 28.10 15.49 -7.99
CA GLN A 303 28.16 15.31 -9.45
C GLN A 303 29.23 14.29 -9.84
N GLN A 304 30.42 14.37 -9.25
CA GLN A 304 31.49 13.37 -9.43
C GLN A 304 31.04 11.98 -9.01
N ARG A 305 30.32 11.85 -7.88
CA ARG A 305 29.71 10.57 -7.49
C ARG A 305 28.74 10.05 -8.55
N ALA A 306 27.90 10.92 -9.11
CA ALA A 306 26.98 10.50 -10.16
C ALA A 306 27.73 9.99 -11.39
N ALA A 307 28.84 10.63 -11.78
CA ALA A 307 29.69 10.17 -12.88
C ALA A 307 30.34 8.80 -12.60
N VAL A 308 30.91 8.62 -11.40
CA VAL A 308 31.52 7.33 -10.96
C VAL A 308 30.50 6.19 -11.01
N TYR A 309 29.24 6.45 -10.63
CA TYR A 309 28.19 5.43 -10.64
C TYR A 309 27.59 5.14 -12.03
N ARG A 310 27.75 6.06 -13.00
CA ARG A 310 27.38 5.81 -14.40
C ARG A 310 28.46 5.02 -15.15
N ASN A 311 29.71 5.14 -14.74
CA ASN A 311 30.79 4.36 -15.31
C ASN A 311 30.82 2.93 -14.73
N SER A 312 30.57 1.93 -15.58
CA SER A 312 30.57 0.51 -15.23
C SER A 312 31.96 -0.02 -14.85
N ALA A 313 33.03 0.65 -15.27
CA ALA A 313 34.42 0.28 -14.97
C ALA A 313 34.94 0.81 -13.62
N SER A 314 34.18 1.65 -12.91
CA SER A 314 34.62 2.23 -11.64
C SER A 314 34.81 1.15 -10.56
N SER A 315 35.99 1.15 -9.94
CA SER A 315 36.36 0.20 -8.88
C SER A 315 35.54 0.39 -7.59
N LEU A 316 35.48 -0.66 -6.77
CA LEU A 316 34.86 -0.62 -5.44
C LEU A 316 35.52 0.43 -4.53
N LEU A 317 36.84 0.60 -4.65
CA LEU A 317 37.62 1.57 -3.87
C LEU A 317 37.23 3.01 -4.23
N GLU A 318 37.16 3.33 -5.53
CA GLU A 318 36.73 4.66 -6.00
C GLU A 318 35.31 5.00 -5.53
N ARG A 319 34.38 4.04 -5.62
CA ARG A 319 33.02 4.18 -5.09
C ARG A 319 33.02 4.42 -3.59
N ALA A 320 33.86 3.74 -2.82
CA ALA A 320 33.95 3.93 -1.37
C ALA A 320 34.54 5.30 -1.00
N MET A 321 35.59 5.73 -1.70
CA MET A 321 36.26 7.02 -1.50
C MET A 321 35.32 8.19 -1.80
N ILE A 322 34.66 8.20 -2.96
CA ILE A 322 33.75 9.29 -3.32
C ILE A 322 32.54 9.36 -2.37
N ASN A 323 32.03 8.21 -1.90
CA ASN A 323 30.97 8.18 -0.89
C ASN A 323 31.44 8.74 0.46
N LYS A 324 32.69 8.53 0.86
CA LYS A 324 33.26 9.14 2.07
C LYS A 324 33.39 10.66 1.89
N ALA A 325 33.94 11.11 0.76
CA ALA A 325 34.10 12.53 0.45
C ALA A 325 32.77 13.28 0.40
N CYS A 326 31.75 12.75 -0.30
CA CYS A 326 30.41 13.34 -0.32
C CYS A 326 29.79 13.45 1.08
N ARG A 327 29.96 12.43 1.93
CA ARG A 327 29.40 12.45 3.30
C ARG A 327 30.02 13.55 4.15
N ILE A 328 31.33 13.77 4.03
CA ILE A 328 32.05 14.83 4.75
C ILE A 328 31.61 16.19 4.22
N ALA A 329 31.71 16.40 2.90
CA ALA A 329 31.39 17.69 2.30
C ALA A 329 29.94 18.13 2.52
N VAL A 330 28.96 17.22 2.40
CA VAL A 330 27.55 17.54 2.69
C VAL A 330 27.35 17.92 4.16
N ARG A 331 28.03 17.23 5.09
CA ARG A 331 27.93 17.53 6.52
C ARG A 331 28.49 18.92 6.83
N GLU A 332 29.69 19.22 6.34
CA GLU A 332 30.34 20.52 6.53
C GLU A 332 29.55 21.65 5.89
N SER A 333 28.96 21.39 4.72
CA SER A 333 28.13 22.36 4.02
C SER A 333 26.87 22.73 4.80
N ILE A 334 26.18 21.72 5.34
CA ILE A 334 25.01 21.93 6.20
C ILE A 334 25.41 22.66 7.49
N GLN A 335 26.57 22.34 8.06
CA GLN A 335 27.06 23.01 9.27
C GLN A 335 27.35 24.49 9.00
N ARG A 336 28.12 24.80 7.95
CA ARG A 336 28.37 26.19 7.53
C ARG A 336 27.08 26.96 7.28
N TYR A 337 26.12 26.35 6.59
CA TYR A 337 24.81 26.97 6.36
C TYR A 337 24.09 27.32 7.67
N LYS A 338 24.15 26.43 8.67
CA LYS A 338 23.57 26.68 10.00
C LYS A 338 24.31 27.80 10.73
N ASP A 339 25.63 27.80 10.69
CA ASP A 339 26.46 28.80 11.36
C ASP A 339 26.22 30.19 10.78
N THR A 340 26.14 30.31 9.44
CA THR A 340 25.74 31.55 8.76
C THR A 340 24.33 32.00 9.17
N ARG A 341 23.35 31.08 9.20
CA ARG A 341 21.96 31.41 9.61
C ARG A 341 21.86 31.86 11.06
N LEU A 342 22.67 31.29 11.95
CA LEU A 342 22.74 31.68 13.35
C LEU A 342 23.37 33.07 13.49
N LYS A 343 24.46 33.34 12.77
CA LYS A 343 25.14 34.64 12.76
C LYS A 343 24.21 35.75 12.26
N GLU A 344 23.55 35.53 11.13
CA GLU A 344 22.57 36.49 10.57
C GLU A 344 21.40 36.76 11.51
N ALA A 345 20.88 35.72 12.18
CA ALA A 345 19.77 35.91 13.11
C ALA A 345 20.21 36.66 14.37
N ALA A 346 21.46 36.46 14.82
CA ALA A 346 22.03 37.24 15.91
C ALA A 346 22.22 38.71 15.50
N GLU A 347 22.74 38.98 14.31
CA GLU A 347 22.90 40.33 13.75
C GLU A 347 21.55 41.04 13.55
N ALA A 348 20.54 40.32 13.05
CA ALA A 348 19.20 40.85 12.81
C ALA A 348 18.28 40.86 14.05
N ARG A 349 18.79 40.48 15.25
CA ARG A 349 18.01 40.32 16.49
C ARG A 349 16.74 39.45 16.31
N ALA A 350 16.80 38.50 15.40
CA ALA A 350 15.68 37.63 15.06
C ALA A 350 15.67 36.36 15.95
N SER A 351 14.51 35.72 16.06
CA SER A 351 14.38 34.51 16.89
C SER A 351 15.23 33.35 16.38
N LEU A 352 16.20 32.91 17.19
CA LEU A 352 17.08 31.76 16.92
C LEU A 352 16.32 30.42 16.81
N LYS A 353 15.07 30.34 17.29
CA LYS A 353 14.22 29.14 17.16
C LYS A 353 13.90 28.80 15.70
N ARG A 354 13.96 29.78 14.79
CA ARG A 354 13.68 29.60 13.34
C ARG A 354 14.92 29.21 12.52
N CYS A 355 16.11 29.12 13.13
CA CYS A 355 17.38 28.81 12.44
C CYS A 355 17.86 27.35 12.55
N ARG A 356 17.09 26.46 13.20
CA ARG A 356 17.48 25.05 13.44
C ARG A 356 17.31 24.13 12.23
#